data_AF-A0A919EM42-F1
#
_entry.id   AF-A0A919EM42-F1
#
_cell.length_a   1.000
_cell.length_b   1.000
_cell.length_c   1.000
_cell.angle_alpha   90.00
_cell.angle_beta   90.00
_cell.angle_gamma   90.00
#
_symmetry.space_group_name_H-M   'P 1'
#
loop_
_entity.id
_entity.type
_entity.pdbx_description
1 polymer ?
#
loop_
_entity_poly.entity_id
_entity_poly.type
_entity_poly.pdbx_seq_one_letter_code
_entity_poly.pdbx_strand_id
1 'polypeptide(L)'
;MKKFLAVCFSLVFVASCASNGSVSHWHGEPLGAIIEKYGTPDSFLKMDDGNKVLEYNKAYSSHLAGNFCSLIFMVDRSNKISAATKQGDGHNCH
;
A
#
# COMPACT_ATOMS: atom_id res chain seq x y z
N MET A 1 20.11 -53.37 8.97
CA MET A 1 20.26 -52.48 7.80
C MET A 1 18.93 -52.37 7.06
N LYS A 2 18.27 -51.20 7.13
CA LYS A 2 17.16 -50.76 6.25
C LYS A 2 16.80 -49.33 6.65
N LYS A 3 17.50 -48.34 6.06
CA LYS A 3 17.12 -47.55 4.88
C LYS A 3 16.09 -46.46 5.20
N PHE A 4 16.61 -45.23 5.21
CA PHE A 4 16.01 -44.01 4.63
C PHE A 4 14.55 -43.71 4.95
N LEU A 5 14.34 -42.81 5.92
CA LEU A 5 13.21 -41.88 5.89
C LEU A 5 13.76 -40.44 5.98
N ALA A 6 14.54 -40.08 4.96
CA ALA A 6 14.64 -38.69 4.54
C ALA A 6 13.28 -38.27 3.97
N VAL A 7 13.03 -36.96 3.91
CA VAL A 7 11.82 -36.30 3.38
C VAL A 7 10.76 -36.02 4.45
N CYS A 8 10.98 -34.98 5.26
CA CYS A 8 9.90 -34.23 5.91
C CYS A 8 10.27 -32.77 6.28
N PHE A 9 11.31 -32.19 5.67
CA PHE A 9 11.79 -30.85 6.07
C PHE A 9 11.89 -29.86 4.90
N SER A 10 10.91 -29.88 4.01
CA SER A 10 10.83 -28.91 2.92
C SER A 10 9.39 -28.42 2.70
N LEU A 11 8.73 -28.02 3.79
CA LEU A 11 7.66 -27.02 3.74
C LEU A 11 8.29 -25.62 3.92
N VAL A 12 9.25 -25.30 3.06
CA VAL A 12 9.80 -23.94 2.98
C VAL A 12 8.77 -23.10 2.24
N PHE A 13 7.94 -22.43 3.04
CA PHE A 13 7.68 -21.00 2.92
C PHE A 13 7.68 -20.47 1.48
N VAL A 14 6.60 -20.73 0.75
CA VAL A 14 6.21 -19.85 -0.36
C VAL A 14 4.97 -19.08 0.09
N ALA A 15 5.14 -18.28 1.14
CA ALA A 15 4.34 -17.09 1.28
C ALA A 15 4.77 -16.17 0.13
N SER A 16 4.16 -16.37 -1.04
CA SER A 16 4.21 -15.39 -2.12
C SER A 16 3.69 -14.09 -1.53
N CYS A 17 4.60 -13.20 -1.14
CA CYS A 17 4.29 -11.79 -1.02
C CYS A 17 3.74 -11.38 -2.38
N ALA A 18 2.42 -11.25 -2.47
CA ALA A 18 1.79 -10.52 -3.55
C ALA A 18 2.40 -9.12 -3.52
N SER A 19 3.36 -8.89 -4.41
CA SER A 19 3.97 -7.58 -4.65
C SER A 19 2.92 -6.69 -5.32
N ASN A 20 1.89 -6.34 -4.57
CA ASN A 20 1.03 -5.22 -4.89
C ASN A 20 1.91 -3.99 -4.75
N GLY A 21 2.28 -3.36 -5.88
CA GLY A 21 3.18 -2.20 -6.00
C GLY A 21 3.40 -1.47 -4.67
N SER A 22 4.58 -1.69 -4.10
CA SER A 22 4.86 -1.43 -2.68
C SER A 22 4.65 0.04 -2.35
N VAL A 23 3.53 0.36 -1.68
CA VAL A 23 3.32 1.67 -1.02
C VAL A 23 3.89 1.68 0.40
N SER A 24 4.34 0.53 0.90
CA SER A 24 4.89 0.40 2.26
C SER A 24 6.21 1.13 2.47
N HIS A 25 6.92 1.49 1.40
CA HIS A 25 8.14 2.32 1.47
C HIS A 25 7.89 3.71 2.04
N TRP A 26 6.64 4.19 2.04
CA TRP A 26 6.28 5.48 2.63
C TRP A 26 6.23 5.48 4.15
N HIS A 27 6.25 4.32 4.81
CA HIS A 27 6.15 4.27 6.27
C HIS A 27 7.28 5.05 6.95
N GLY A 28 6.93 5.97 7.84
CA GLY A 28 7.86 6.84 8.58
C GLY A 28 8.25 8.14 7.85
N GLU A 29 7.94 8.24 6.56
CA GLU A 29 8.18 9.46 5.77
C GLU A 29 7.31 10.62 6.25
N PRO A 30 7.75 11.88 6.08
CA PRO A 30 6.93 13.03 6.42
C PRO A 30 5.78 13.18 5.43
N LEU A 31 4.64 13.67 5.91
CA LEU A 31 3.48 14.05 5.09
C LEU A 31 3.87 14.95 3.90
N GLY A 32 4.82 15.86 4.12
CA GLY A 32 5.33 16.75 3.06
C GLY A 32 5.86 15.99 1.84
N ALA A 33 6.50 14.83 2.02
CA ALA A 33 7.04 14.04 0.90
C ALA A 33 5.93 13.42 0.04
N ILE A 34 4.81 13.00 0.65
CA ILE A 34 3.62 12.54 -0.07
C ILE A 34 3.00 13.68 -0.89
N ILE A 35 2.83 14.86 -0.27
CA ILE A 35 2.25 16.03 -0.93
C ILE A 35 3.15 16.52 -2.07
N GLU A 36 4.47 16.47 -1.90
CA GLU A 36 5.43 16.81 -2.96
C GLU A 36 5.34 15.82 -4.14
N LYS A 37 5.21 14.52 -3.84
CA LYS A 37 5.16 13.48 -4.87
C LYS A 37 3.84 13.45 -5.64
N TYR A 38 2.71 13.53 -4.93
CA TYR A 38 1.39 13.28 -5.49
C TYR A 38 0.51 14.54 -5.60
N GLY A 39 0.92 15.66 -5.00
CA GLY A 39 0.19 16.91 -4.99
C GLY A 39 -0.83 17.00 -3.86
N THR A 40 -1.93 17.71 -4.12
CA THR A 40 -3.03 17.83 -3.16
C THR A 40 -3.88 16.55 -3.19
N PRO A 41 -4.24 15.97 -2.03
CA PRO A 41 -5.10 14.79 -1.98
C PRO A 41 -6.51 15.08 -2.51
N ASP A 42 -7.15 14.08 -3.09
CA ASP A 42 -8.56 14.14 -3.49
C ASP A 42 -9.48 14.14 -2.27
N SER A 43 -9.10 13.42 -1.21
CA SER A 43 -9.81 13.40 0.06
C SER A 43 -8.85 13.54 1.24
N PHE A 44 -9.27 14.31 2.24
CA PHE A 44 -8.53 14.51 3.48
C PHE A 44 -9.48 14.43 4.67
N LEU A 45 -9.23 13.46 5.55
CA LEU A 45 -9.97 13.28 6.80
C LEU A 45 -9.03 13.47 7.98
N LYS A 46 -9.40 14.32 8.93
CA LYS A 46 -8.73 14.44 10.22
C LYS A 46 -9.56 13.71 11.27
N MET A 47 -8.94 12.78 11.98
CA MET A 47 -9.55 12.04 13.07
C MET A 47 -9.42 12.79 14.40
N ASP A 48 -10.29 12.49 15.37
CA ASP A 48 -10.33 13.16 16.68
C ASP A 48 -9.06 12.91 17.51
N ASP A 49 -8.38 11.79 17.26
CA ASP A 49 -7.09 11.45 17.87
C ASP A 49 -5.91 12.23 17.26
N GLY A 50 -6.16 13.11 16.30
CA GLY A 50 -5.19 13.93 15.60
C GLY A 50 -4.47 13.24 14.44
N ASN A 51 -4.75 11.96 14.18
CA ASN A 51 -4.31 11.27 12.99
C ASN A 51 -5.08 11.77 11.76
N LYS A 52 -4.55 11.52 10.57
CA LYS A 52 -5.12 11.97 9.30
C LYS A 52 -5.15 10.82 8.30
N VAL A 53 -6.12 10.85 7.41
CA VAL A 53 -6.21 9.96 6.25
C VAL A 53 -6.20 10.82 5.01
N LEU A 54 -5.33 10.48 4.07
CA LEU A 54 -5.26 11.10 2.75
C LEU A 54 -5.59 10.05 1.70
N GLU A 55 -6.38 10.45 0.72
CA GLU A 55 -6.70 9.61 -0.43
C GLU A 55 -6.34 10.31 -1.73
N TYR A 56 -5.68 9.58 -2.62
CA TYR A 56 -5.36 10.00 -3.98
C TYR A 56 -5.99 9.03 -4.97
N ASN A 57 -6.96 9.52 -5.74
CA ASN A 57 -7.73 8.76 -6.70
C ASN A 57 -7.17 8.98 -8.11
N LYS A 58 -6.54 7.95 -8.66
CA LYS A 58 -6.10 7.88 -10.06
C LYS A 58 -7.18 7.14 -10.85
N ALA A 59 -8.14 7.87 -11.40
CA ALA A 59 -9.11 7.34 -12.36
C ALA A 59 -8.57 7.53 -13.79
N TYR A 60 -8.36 6.43 -14.53
CA TYR A 60 -8.03 6.51 -15.95
C TYR A 60 -9.32 6.56 -16.77
N SER A 61 -9.52 7.65 -17.50
CA SER A 61 -10.75 7.92 -18.27
C SER A 61 -10.96 7.01 -19.48
N SER A 62 -10.04 6.10 -19.79
CA SER A 62 -10.00 5.43 -21.09
C SER A 62 -10.60 4.02 -21.16
N HIS A 63 -10.94 3.34 -20.06
CA HIS A 63 -11.55 2.01 -20.17
C HIS A 63 -12.64 1.76 -19.12
N LEU A 64 -13.85 1.56 -19.64
CA LEU A 64 -15.04 0.96 -19.04
C LEU A 64 -14.74 0.09 -17.81
N ALA A 65 -15.37 0.45 -16.68
CA ALA A 65 -15.60 -0.40 -15.50
C ALA A 65 -14.44 -1.35 -15.13
N GLY A 66 -13.40 -0.86 -14.46
CA GLY A 66 -12.44 -1.77 -13.81
C GLY A 66 -11.07 -1.21 -13.46
N ASN A 67 -10.66 -0.07 -14.02
CA ASN A 67 -9.31 0.48 -13.79
C ASN A 67 -9.35 1.75 -12.93
N PHE A 68 -9.68 1.59 -11.65
CA PHE A 68 -9.44 2.62 -10.65
C PHE A 68 -8.23 2.23 -9.80
N CYS A 69 -7.49 3.25 -9.36
CA CYS A 69 -6.39 3.10 -8.42
C CYS A 69 -6.53 4.19 -7.36
N SER A 70 -6.67 3.81 -6.11
CA SER A 70 -6.68 4.72 -4.97
C SER A 70 -5.47 4.44 -4.08
N LEU A 71 -4.73 5.48 -3.73
CA LEU A 71 -3.66 5.44 -2.74
C LEU A 71 -4.17 6.07 -1.46
N ILE A 72 -4.15 5.31 -0.37
CA ILE A 72 -4.63 5.75 0.94
C ILE A 72 -3.44 5.78 1.89
N PHE A 73 -3.19 6.93 2.50
CA PHE A 73 -2.14 7.13 3.48
C PHE A 73 -2.74 7.51 4.83
N MET A 74 -2.32 6.82 5.88
CA MET A 74 -2.61 7.20 7.25
C MET A 74 -1.40 7.94 7.82
N VAL A 75 -1.65 9.07 8.46
CA VAL A 75 -0.63 9.96 9.01
C VAL A 75 -0.87 10.12 10.50
N ASP A 76 0.19 9.99 11.28
CA ASP A 76 0.13 10.19 12.71
C ASP A 76 0.10 11.68 13.10
N ARG A 77 -0.07 11.92 14.40
CA ARG A 77 0.00 13.26 15.02
C ARG A 77 1.33 13.98 14.79
N SER A 78 2.41 13.25 14.49
CA SER A 78 3.74 13.80 14.22
C SER A 78 3.93 14.16 12.73
N ASN A 79 2.86 14.10 11.93
CA ASN A 79 2.88 14.28 10.48
C ASN A 79 3.77 13.26 9.75
N LYS A 80 3.86 12.03 10.26
CA LYS A 80 4.57 10.92 9.61
C LYS A 80 3.57 9.88 9.12
N ILE A 81 3.90 9.23 8.01
CA ILE A 81 3.05 8.17 7.46
C ILE A 81 3.15 6.95 8.36
N SER A 82 2.03 6.57 8.98
CA SER A 82 1.92 5.40 9.84
C SER A 82 1.48 4.15 9.06
N ALA A 83 0.72 4.33 7.98
CA ALA A 83 0.31 3.25 7.10
C ALA A 83 0.09 3.77 5.68
N ALA A 84 0.31 2.90 4.70
CA ALA A 84 0.02 3.17 3.30
C ALA A 84 -0.63 1.93 2.70
N THR A 85 -1.71 2.13 1.97
CA THR A 85 -2.38 1.06 1.24
C THR A 85 -2.79 1.55 -0.13
N LYS A 86 -2.97 0.58 -1.02
CA LYS A 86 -3.36 0.77 -2.40
C LYS A 86 -4.61 -0.05 -2.62
N GLN A 87 -5.63 0.56 -3.19
CA GLN A 87 -6.89 -0.07 -3.52
C GLN A 87 -7.15 0.04 -5.02
N GLY A 88 -7.71 -1.03 -5.59
CA GLY A 88 -8.10 -1.09 -7.00
C GLY A 88 -7.26 -2.05 -7.84
N ASP A 89 -7.79 -2.37 -9.01
CA ASP A 89 -7.29 -3.44 -9.89
C ASP A 89 -6.43 -2.89 -11.05
N GLY A 90 -6.20 -1.57 -11.06
CA GLY A 90 -5.39 -0.92 -12.07
C GLY A 90 -3.93 -1.37 -12.04
N HIS A 91 -3.41 -1.85 -13.18
CA HIS A 91 -2.02 -2.28 -13.34
C HIS A 91 -0.97 -1.16 -13.12
N ASN A 92 -1.36 0.11 -13.12
CA ASN A 92 -0.43 1.25 -13.10
C ASN A 92 -0.49 2.11 -11.82
N CYS A 93 -0.77 1.51 -10.67
CA CYS A 93 -0.56 2.19 -9.38
C CYS A 93 0.96 2.26 -9.06
N HIS A 94 1.65 3.21 -9.67
CA HIS A 94 3.08 3.49 -9.48
C HIS A 94 3.31 4.93 -9.05
#